data_AF-A0A8T3A751-F1
#
_entry.id   AF-A0A8T3A751-F1
#
_cell.length_a   1.000
_cell.length_b   1.000
_cell.length_c   1.000
_cell.angle_alpha   90.00
_cell.angle_beta   90.00
_cell.angle_gamma   90.00
#
_symmetry.space_group_name_H-M   'P 1'
#
loop_
_entity.id
_entity.type
_entity.pdbx_description
1 polymer ?
#
loop_
_entity_poly.entity_id
_entity_poly.type
_entity_poly.pdbx_seq_one_letter_code
_entity_poly.pdbx_strand_id
1 'polypeptide(L)'
;MVHYDTAYGVMGLAFHPNFTSNGCLTQTTSCFGRYQGVISEFIVNGFSSITSSEGTSAIPSEVKRIFTMGLPYTEHHGGQILFGPEDGYLYFMLEDGGNGGDLSTNKLVSLYPICKIFDPGRIFFL
;
A
#
# COMPACT_ATOMS: atom_id res chain seq x y z
N MET A 1 5.85 -11.30 -13.34
CA MET A 1 5.74 -12.32 -12.29
C MET A 1 5.59 -11.59 -10.97
N VAL A 2 4.36 -11.40 -10.50
CA VAL A 2 4.13 -10.96 -9.11
C VAL A 2 4.26 -12.24 -8.28
N HIS A 3 5.28 -12.32 -7.45
CA HIS A 3 5.42 -13.44 -6.53
C HIS A 3 4.31 -13.29 -5.48
N TYR A 4 3.35 -14.22 -5.44
CA TYR A 4 2.34 -14.24 -4.39
C TYR A 4 3.01 -14.79 -3.14
N ASP A 5 3.46 -13.89 -2.28
CA ASP A 5 3.96 -14.20 -0.95
C ASP A 5 3.18 -13.28 0.00
N THR A 6 2.52 -13.86 1.01
CA THR A 6 1.74 -13.12 2.01
C THR A 6 2.63 -12.45 3.06
N ALA A 7 3.95 -12.55 2.93
CA ALA A 7 4.92 -11.93 3.82
C ALA A 7 5.87 -10.94 3.12
N TYR A 8 6.20 -11.12 1.84
CA TYR A 8 7.26 -10.33 1.20
C TYR A 8 6.95 -9.88 -0.23
N GLY A 9 7.64 -8.85 -0.68
CA GLY A 9 7.44 -8.26 -2.00
C GLY A 9 6.31 -7.24 -2.02
N VAL A 10 5.64 -7.12 -3.17
CA VAL A 10 4.51 -6.19 -3.34
C VAL A 10 3.27 -6.82 -2.72
N MET A 11 2.74 -6.18 -1.68
CA MET A 11 1.67 -6.74 -0.85
C MET A 11 0.30 -6.15 -1.15
N GLY A 12 0.26 -4.87 -1.54
CA GLY A 12 -0.99 -4.17 -1.79
C GLY A 12 -0.80 -3.02 -2.78
N LEU A 13 -1.88 -2.70 -3.48
CA LEU A 13 -1.95 -1.59 -4.43
C LEU A 13 -3.31 -0.91 -4.31
N ALA A 14 -3.33 0.42 -4.25
CA ALA A 14 -4.55 1.22 -4.29
C ALA A 14 -4.34 2.44 -5.21
N PHE A 15 -5.35 2.72 -6.03
CA PHE A 15 -5.39 3.97 -6.81
C PHE A 15 -5.82 5.12 -5.91
N HIS A 16 -5.16 6.26 -6.05
CA HIS A 16 -5.59 7.48 -5.37
C HIS A 16 -7.04 7.82 -5.79
N PRO A 17 -7.91 8.35 -4.91
CA PRO A 17 -9.29 8.70 -5.28
C PRO A 17 -9.37 9.64 -6.49
N ASN A 18 -8.41 10.56 -6.58
CA ASN A 18 -8.22 11.48 -7.71
C ASN A 18 -7.27 10.95 -8.81
N PHE A 19 -7.15 9.62 -8.99
CA PHE A 19 -6.23 9.01 -9.95
C PHE A 19 -6.37 9.59 -11.36
N THR A 20 -7.61 9.92 -11.77
CA THR A 20 -7.85 10.51 -13.08
C THR A 20 -7.23 11.89 -13.26
N SER A 21 -6.98 12.61 -12.17
CA SER A 21 -6.42 13.97 -12.18
C SER A 21 -4.96 14.04 -11.75
N ASN A 22 -4.39 12.98 -11.17
CA ASN A 22 -2.99 12.99 -10.68
C ASN A 22 -2.14 11.77 -11.08
N GLY A 23 -2.74 10.70 -11.61
CA GLY A 23 -2.04 9.48 -12.01
C GLY A 23 -1.33 8.78 -10.86
N CYS A 24 -1.77 9.02 -9.63
CA CYS A 24 -1.10 8.60 -8.42
C CYS A 24 -1.61 7.25 -7.92
N LEU A 25 -0.69 6.32 -7.68
CA LEU A 25 -0.98 5.02 -7.09
C LEU A 25 -0.13 4.80 -5.85
N THR A 26 -0.70 4.13 -4.86
CA THR A 26 -0.03 3.78 -3.62
C THR A 26 0.20 2.28 -3.61
N GLN A 27 1.37 1.86 -3.14
CA GLN A 27 1.75 0.47 -3.05
C GLN A 27 2.33 0.18 -1.67
N THR A 28 1.96 -0.99 -1.12
CA THR A 28 2.63 -1.55 0.05
C THR A 28 3.68 -2.56 -0.39
N THR A 29 4.86 -2.50 0.22
CA THR A 29 5.92 -3.51 0.06
C THR A 29 6.46 -3.96 1.42
N SER A 30 6.89 -5.21 1.48
CA SER A 30 7.68 -5.77 2.58
C SER A 30 8.97 -6.36 2.04
N CYS A 31 10.07 -6.16 2.75
CA CYS A 31 11.39 -6.64 2.34
C CYS A 31 11.88 -7.73 3.28
N PHE A 32 12.24 -8.88 2.71
CA PHE A 32 12.82 -10.00 3.45
C PHE A 32 14.06 -9.55 4.25
N GLY A 33 14.14 -9.98 5.51
CA GLY A 33 15.24 -9.64 6.42
C GLY A 33 15.19 -8.22 7.00
N ARG A 34 14.29 -7.35 6.54
CA ARG A 34 14.05 -6.03 7.15
C ARG A 34 12.83 -6.00 8.06
N TYR A 35 11.89 -6.93 7.88
CA TYR A 35 10.63 -7.03 8.64
C TYR A 35 9.97 -5.67 8.82
N GLN A 36 9.74 -4.99 7.70
CA GLN A 36 9.16 -3.64 7.67
C GLN A 36 8.07 -3.57 6.61
N GLY A 37 6.93 -2.99 6.96
CA GLY A 37 5.89 -2.59 6.02
C GLY A 37 6.16 -1.17 5.54
N VAL A 38 6.27 -0.99 4.22
CA VAL A 38 6.51 0.31 3.60
C VAL A 38 5.34 0.63 2.69
N ILE A 39 4.78 1.82 2.84
CA ILE A 39 3.76 2.36 1.94
C ILE A 39 4.39 3.50 1.16
N SER A 40 4.39 3.37 -0.15
CA SER A 40 5.03 4.30 -1.08
C SER A 40 4.07 4.72 -2.17
N GLU A 41 4.23 5.96 -2.62
CA GLU A 41 3.49 6.60 -3.69
C GLU A 41 4.30 6.57 -4.99
N PHE A 42 3.61 6.29 -6.10
CA PHE A 42 4.15 6.20 -7.44
C PHE A 42 3.25 6.97 -8.42
N ILE A 43 3.81 7.36 -9.56
CA ILE A 43 3.10 8.04 -10.63
C ILE A 43 3.12 7.18 -11.89
N VAL A 44 1.99 7.17 -12.61
CA VAL A 44 1.87 6.57 -13.94
C VAL A 44 2.85 7.18 -14.93
N ASN A 45 3.54 6.33 -15.68
CA ASN A 45 4.45 6.76 -16.73
C ASN A 45 3.67 7.50 -17.82
N GLY A 46 4.12 8.71 -18.18
CA GLY A 46 3.49 9.52 -19.22
C GLY A 46 2.26 10.31 -18.78
N PHE A 47 1.95 10.41 -17.48
CA PHE A 47 0.76 11.12 -16.98
C PHE A 47 0.52 12.52 -17.60
N SER A 48 1.56 13.30 -17.90
CA SER A 48 1.42 14.60 -18.56
C SER A 48 0.95 14.57 -20.01
N SER A 49 0.99 13.40 -20.67
CA SER A 49 0.73 13.21 -22.11
C SER A 49 -0.38 12.21 -22.42
N ILE A 50 -0.89 11.49 -21.41
CA ILE A 50 -1.93 10.48 -21.58
C ILE A 50 -3.12 10.90 -20.72
N THR A 51 -4.35 10.70 -21.19
CA THR A 51 -5.47 10.64 -20.24
C THR A 51 -5.17 9.51 -19.26
N SER A 52 -5.15 9.83 -17.98
CA SER A 52 -4.80 8.94 -16.86
C SER A 52 -5.49 7.57 -16.85
N SER A 53 -6.61 7.42 -17.56
CA SER A 53 -7.31 6.15 -17.77
C SER A 53 -6.59 5.16 -18.68
N GLU A 54 -5.57 5.57 -19.44
CA GLU A 54 -4.84 4.71 -20.40
C GLU A 54 -3.43 4.32 -19.91
N GLY A 55 -3.06 4.74 -18.71
CA GLY A 55 -1.77 4.39 -18.11
C GLY A 55 -1.63 2.89 -17.84
N THR A 56 -0.74 2.22 -18.56
CA THR A 56 -0.48 0.77 -18.39
C THR A 56 0.72 0.45 -17.51
N SER A 57 1.54 1.45 -17.17
CA SER A 57 2.78 1.26 -16.42
C SER A 57 3.08 2.44 -15.50
N ALA A 58 3.69 2.17 -14.35
CA ALA A 58 4.15 3.16 -13.39
C ALA A 58 5.66 3.42 -13.52
N ILE A 59 6.10 4.62 -13.17
CA ILE A 59 7.53 4.93 -13.06
C ILE A 59 8.09 4.14 -11.86
N PRO A 60 9.14 3.32 -12.01
CA PRO A 60 9.65 2.46 -10.94
C PRO A 60 10.43 3.21 -9.84
N SER A 61 10.29 4.53 -9.77
CA SER A 61 10.87 5.37 -8.73
C SER A 61 9.76 5.82 -7.77
N GLU A 62 9.97 5.59 -6.48
CA GLU A 62 9.09 6.15 -5.45
C GLU A 62 9.08 7.68 -5.55
N VAL A 63 7.88 8.25 -5.66
CA VAL A 63 7.69 9.69 -5.63
C VAL A 63 7.69 10.18 -4.18
N LYS A 64 7.09 9.39 -3.28
CA LYS A 64 7.03 9.70 -1.86
C LYS A 64 6.87 8.44 -1.03
N ARG A 65 7.65 8.32 0.04
CA ARG A 65 7.38 7.33 1.09
C ARG A 65 6.37 7.91 2.07
N ILE A 66 5.20 7.29 2.15
CA ILE A 66 4.09 7.74 2.99
C ILE A 66 4.30 7.24 4.41
N PHE A 67 4.64 5.97 4.57
CA PHE A 67 4.70 5.36 5.89
C PHE A 67 5.72 4.21 5.92
N THR A 68 6.29 3.98 7.09
CA THR A 68 7.16 2.84 7.35
C THR A 68 6.97 2.40 8.78
N MET A 69 6.74 1.11 9.00
CA MET A 69 6.75 0.52 10.33
C MET A 69 7.48 -0.81 10.35
N GLY A 70 8.03 -1.14 11.51
CA GLY A 70 8.51 -2.49 11.79
C GLY A 70 7.33 -3.45 11.95
N LEU A 71 7.50 -4.66 11.43
CA LEU A 71 6.57 -5.77 11.55
C LEU A 71 7.09 -6.69 12.66
N PRO A 72 6.28 -6.99 13.69
CA PRO A 72 6.72 -7.82 14.81
C PRO A 72 6.78 -9.33 14.48
N TYR A 73 6.40 -9.71 13.26
CA TYR A 73 6.30 -11.10 12.81
C TYR A 73 7.11 -11.32 11.54
N THR A 74 7.47 -12.57 11.26
CA THR A 74 8.27 -12.95 10.08
C THR A 74 7.43 -13.51 8.94
N GLU A 75 6.14 -13.75 9.14
CA GLU A 75 5.21 -14.29 8.15
C GLU A 75 3.87 -13.58 8.27
N HIS A 76 2.96 -13.82 7.32
CA HIS A 76 1.56 -13.32 7.31
C HIS A 76 1.47 -11.83 7.68
N HIS A 77 2.09 -10.98 6.87
CA HIS A 77 2.11 -9.53 7.11
C HIS A 77 0.84 -8.85 6.61
N GLY A 78 0.04 -9.52 5.78
CA GLY A 78 -1.11 -8.94 5.11
C GLY A 78 -0.66 -7.89 4.10
N GLY A 79 -1.05 -6.64 4.30
CA GLY A 79 -0.51 -5.51 3.53
C GLY A 79 -1.48 -4.90 2.52
N GLN A 80 -2.74 -5.33 2.54
CA GLN A 80 -3.81 -4.73 1.76
C GLN A 80 -3.98 -3.26 2.18
N ILE A 81 -4.18 -2.40 1.18
CA ILE A 81 -4.47 -0.98 1.36
C ILE A 81 -5.75 -0.61 0.62
N LEU A 82 -6.50 0.34 1.17
CA LEU A 82 -7.64 0.95 0.48
C LEU A 82 -7.84 2.39 0.92
N PHE A 83 -8.46 3.18 0.05
CA PHE A 83 -8.94 4.51 0.40
C PHE A 83 -10.39 4.43 0.88
N GLY A 84 -10.68 5.03 2.03
CA GLY A 84 -12.04 5.18 2.50
C GLY A 84 -12.82 6.12 1.58
N PRO A 85 -14.01 5.72 1.08
CA PRO A 85 -14.74 6.48 0.07
C PRO A 85 -15.30 7.80 0.59
N GLU A 86 -15.63 7.87 1.88
CA GLU A 86 -16.27 9.05 2.50
C GLU A 86 -15.30 9.90 3.32
N ASP A 87 -14.29 9.26 3.92
CA ASP A 87 -13.44 9.90 4.92
C ASP A 87 -12.08 10.34 4.37
N GLY A 88 -11.67 9.88 3.18
CA GLY A 88 -10.41 10.20 2.53
C GLY A 88 -9.16 9.62 3.21
N TYR A 89 -9.32 8.64 4.10
CA TYR A 89 -8.18 8.00 4.77
C TYR A 89 -7.62 6.86 3.93
N LEU A 90 -6.30 6.70 3.99
CA LEU A 90 -5.62 5.48 3.55
C LEU A 90 -5.60 4.49 4.72
N TYR A 91 -6.25 3.36 4.52
CA TYR A 91 -6.31 2.25 5.45
C TYR A 91 -5.24 1.24 5.10
N PHE A 92 -4.55 0.75 6.12
CA PHE A 92 -3.61 -0.35 5.99
C PHE A 92 -4.03 -1.52 6.86
N MET A 93 -4.17 -2.66 6.21
CA MET A 93 -4.57 -3.90 6.85
C MET A 93 -3.34 -4.74 7.14
N LEU A 94 -3.16 -5.04 8.43
CA LEU A 94 -2.16 -5.99 8.88
C LEU A 94 -2.84 -7.28 9.36
N GLU A 95 -2.18 -8.39 9.06
CA GLU A 95 -2.48 -9.68 9.66
C GLU A 95 -1.63 -9.90 10.92
N ASP A 96 -2.00 -10.88 11.75
CA ASP A 96 -1.36 -11.18 13.04
C ASP A 96 -0.11 -12.05 12.96
N GLY A 97 0.42 -12.32 11.77
CA GLY A 97 1.62 -13.14 11.68
C GLY A 97 1.38 -14.61 12.04
N GLY A 98 0.24 -15.17 11.61
CA GLY A 98 -0.13 -16.57 11.84
C GLY A 98 0.99 -17.57 11.53
N ASN A 99 1.03 -18.66 12.30
CA ASN A 99 2.01 -19.73 12.14
C ASN A 99 1.51 -20.72 11.07
N GLY A 100 2.38 -21.16 10.16
CA GLY A 100 2.07 -21.91 8.92
C GLY A 100 1.35 -23.29 9.01
N GLY A 101 0.53 -23.52 10.03
CA GLY A 101 -0.28 -24.72 10.22
C GLY A 101 -1.74 -24.48 10.64
N ASP A 102 -2.17 -23.23 10.85
CA ASP A 102 -3.56 -22.95 11.27
C ASP A 102 -4.34 -22.21 10.17
N LEU A 103 -5.13 -22.97 9.40
CA LEU A 103 -6.04 -22.46 8.37
C LEU A 103 -7.22 -21.65 8.96
N SER A 104 -7.32 -21.52 10.29
CA SER A 104 -8.44 -20.88 10.98
C SER A 104 -8.12 -19.56 11.69
N THR A 105 -6.85 -19.12 11.71
CA THR A 105 -6.43 -17.92 12.45
C THR A 105 -5.92 -16.75 11.60
N ASN A 106 -6.00 -16.78 10.27
CA ASN A 106 -5.75 -15.57 9.46
C ASN A 106 -6.89 -14.56 9.67
N LYS A 107 -6.87 -13.90 10.83
CA LYS A 107 -7.80 -12.83 11.16
C LYS A 107 -7.16 -11.53 10.69
N LEU A 108 -7.97 -10.68 10.05
CA LEU A 108 -7.66 -9.27 9.97
C LEU A 108 -7.60 -8.75 11.41
N VAL A 109 -6.40 -8.46 11.89
CA VAL A 109 -6.20 -8.14 13.32
C VAL A 109 -6.25 -6.66 13.58
N SER A 110 -5.96 -5.81 12.59
CA SER A 110 -6.15 -4.38 12.77
C SER A 110 -6.28 -3.58 11.48
N LEU A 111 -7.26 -2.68 11.47
CA LEU A 111 -7.39 -1.58 10.53
C LEU A 111 -6.80 -0.34 11.19
N TYR A 112 -5.60 0.05 10.77
CA TYR A 112 -5.02 1.32 11.20
C TYR A 112 -5.36 2.37 10.15
N PRO A 113 -6.14 3.41 10.48
CA PRO A 113 -6.15 4.61 9.66
C PRO A 113 -4.75 5.23 9.77
N ILE A 114 -3.95 5.15 8.70
CA ILE A 114 -2.55 5.59 8.76
C ILE A 114 -2.47 7.09 8.58
N CYS A 115 -3.17 7.59 7.57
CA CYS A 115 -3.11 9.00 7.24
C CYS A 115 -4.31 9.42 6.38
N LYS A 116 -4.64 10.70 6.46
CA LYS A 116 -5.55 11.33 5.51
C LYS A 116 -4.75 11.97 4.39
N ILE A 117 -5.03 11.58 3.16
CA ILE A 117 -4.38 12.15 1.97
C ILE A 117 -5.34 13.19 1.40
N PHE A 118 -5.04 14.47 1.65
CA PHE A 118 -5.92 15.57 1.23
C PHE A 118 -5.56 16.12 -0.15
N ASP A 119 -4.32 15.93 -0.62
CA ASP A 119 -3.80 16.41 -1.91
C ASP A 119 -2.40 15.84 -2.14
N PRO A 120 -1.86 15.83 -3.38
CA PRO A 120 -0.46 15.47 -3.63
C PRO A 120 0.46 16.37 -2.77
N GLY A 121 1.03 15.78 -1.72
CA GLY A 121 1.95 16.45 -0.80
C GLY A 121 1.48 16.65 0.63
N ARG A 122 0.17 16.64 0.94
CA ARG A 122 -0.34 16.85 2.31
C ARG A 122 -0.88 15.56 2.91
N ILE A 123 -0.07 14.96 3.78
CA ILE A 123 -0.37 13.73 4.51
C ILE A 123 -0.36 14.06 6.00
N PHE A 124 -1.50 13.85 6.66
CA PHE A 124 -1.60 13.98 8.12
C PHE A 124 -1.69 12.58 8.72
N PHE A 125 -0.72 12.25 9.56
CA PHE A 125 -0.75 11.02 10.36
C PHE A 125 -1.66 11.23 11.57
N LEU A 126 -2.34 10.16 11.98
CA LEU A 126 -3.08 10.12 13.25
C LEU A 126 -2.14 9.85 14.43
#